data_AF-A0A7C4AYK8-F1
#
_entry.id   AF-A0A7C4AYK8-F1
#
_cell.length_a   1.000
_cell.length_b   1.000
_cell.length_c   1.000
_cell.angle_alpha   90.00
_cell.angle_beta   90.00
_cell.angle_gamma   90.00
#
_symmetry.space_group_name_H-M   'P 1'
#
loop_
_entity.id
_entity.type
_entity.pdbx_description
1 polymer ?
#
loop_
_entity_poly.entity_id
_entity_poly.type
_entity_poly.pdbx_seq_one_letter_code
_entity_poly.pdbx_strand_id
1 'polypeptide(L)'
;MDVKEKIRGFQKWLNKHPLLLGVLSIIWLALRTGTKPSRINYPCQKAALANSIALLAAFPILTAAYYKAKRLVEKKQTIPIIMVILLAGSLALLTWRPEQKPLVLDLHSKQASGTPFSEVVVANGTIRELVNLMGSKGLFFFKSLHEDANSGPNGLFGRDDVILIKINCQWPERGGTNTDLLKDLIDLILSHPDGFTGEIVVADNGQGRGSLDWTLSNAADHSQSVEEVVALYSDKHNVSTYLWDRIASTVVKEYDQGDYRDGYIVYPQRDTATGVNVSYPKFKTARGTYISFKRGVWDPVKKTYNSTRLKVINFPVLKSHSVYGVTAAIKNYMGVVSQSLTDTHSYIGQGALGKVMVETRVPTLNILDAIWINPVPRGGPDTSYSEAVQTNLVLASTDPVALDYWASKHILLRVAEIKGYSNRVTLDPDEQSPQTGLATPFGVYLRNSLNQLLAGGYQFTIDENRITVYIAGKS
;
A
#
# COMPACT_ATOMS: atom_id res chain seq x y z
N MET A 1 19.13 -11.26 54.48
CA MET A 1 19.14 -10.28 53.36
C MET A 1 18.56 -10.97 52.14
N ASP A 2 17.36 -10.55 51.72
CA ASP A 2 16.57 -11.20 50.67
C ASP A 2 17.26 -11.05 49.30
N VAL A 3 17.25 -12.11 48.48
CA VAL A 3 17.86 -12.14 47.14
C VAL A 3 17.28 -11.04 46.25
N LYS A 4 15.99 -10.73 46.42
CA LYS A 4 15.33 -9.61 45.72
C LYS A 4 15.91 -8.25 46.08
N GLU A 5 16.38 -8.09 47.32
CA GLU A 5 16.98 -6.86 47.82
C GLU A 5 18.38 -6.65 47.25
N LYS A 6 19.18 -7.73 47.14
CA LYS A 6 20.48 -7.71 46.46
C LYS A 6 20.35 -7.39 44.97
N ILE A 7 19.36 -7.96 44.28
CA ILE A 7 19.12 -7.69 42.85
C ILE A 7 18.70 -6.23 42.63
N ARG A 8 17.81 -5.70 43.47
CA ARG A 8 17.42 -4.28 43.41
C ARG A 8 18.59 -3.34 43.71
N GLY A 9 19.45 -3.70 44.68
CA GLY A 9 20.68 -2.98 44.98
C GLY A 9 21.63 -2.95 43.78
N PHE A 10 21.83 -4.09 43.13
CA PHE A 10 22.66 -4.21 41.94
C PHE A 10 22.10 -3.42 40.75
N GLN A 11 20.78 -3.47 40.50
CA GLN A 11 20.13 -2.69 39.44
C GLN A 11 20.26 -1.18 39.68
N LYS A 12 20.05 -0.72 40.92
CA LYS A 12 20.24 0.70 41.28
C LYS A 12 21.70 1.14 41.12
N TRP A 13 22.65 0.26 41.41
CA TRP A 13 24.07 0.53 41.20
C TRP A 13 24.41 0.61 39.70
N LEU A 14 23.92 -0.34 38.89
CA LEU A 14 24.16 -0.39 37.45
C LEU A 14 23.60 0.85 36.73
N ASN A 15 22.41 1.32 37.15
CA ASN A 15 21.79 2.53 36.60
C ASN A 15 22.56 3.83 36.94
N LYS A 16 23.43 3.80 37.96
CA LYS A 16 24.34 4.93 38.26
C LYS A 16 25.61 4.92 37.42
N HIS A 17 25.86 3.85 36.65
CA HIS A 17 27.04 3.68 35.82
C HIS A 17 26.67 3.41 34.36
N PRO A 18 26.10 4.41 33.64
CA PRO A 18 25.55 4.24 32.29
C PRO A 18 26.59 3.80 31.26
N LEU A 19 27.87 4.19 31.43
CA LEU A 19 28.97 3.73 30.58
C LEU A 19 29.22 2.23 30.72
N LEU A 20 29.24 1.72 31.96
CA LEU A 20 29.44 0.31 32.23
C LEU A 20 28.25 -0.52 31.72
N LEU A 21 27.02 -0.01 31.90
CA LEU A 21 25.81 -0.62 31.37
C LEU A 21 25.85 -0.72 29.84
N GLY A 22 26.26 0.35 29.14
CA GLY A 22 26.41 0.35 27.69
C GLY A 22 27.46 -0.64 27.20
N VAL A 23 28.64 -0.69 27.83
CA VAL A 23 29.71 -1.63 27.46
C VAL A 23 29.28 -3.08 27.69
N LEU A 24 28.69 -3.39 28.85
CA LEU A 24 28.15 -4.72 29.12
C LEU A 24 27.03 -5.10 28.14
N SER A 25 26.23 -4.12 27.70
CA SER A 25 25.18 -4.33 26.69
C SER A 25 25.77 -4.64 25.32
N ILE A 26 26.85 -3.99 24.89
CA ILE A 26 27.56 -4.29 23.64
C ILE A 26 28.16 -5.70 23.69
N ILE A 27 28.83 -6.06 24.79
CA ILE A 27 29.42 -7.40 24.98
C ILE A 27 28.31 -8.46 24.94
N TRP A 28 27.20 -8.21 25.63
CA TRP A 28 26.05 -9.12 25.65
C TRP A 28 25.40 -9.26 24.28
N LEU A 29 25.28 -8.17 23.53
CA LEU A 29 24.76 -8.15 22.16
C LEU A 29 25.66 -8.97 21.23
N ALA A 30 26.98 -8.75 21.28
CA ALA A 30 27.96 -9.45 20.47
C ALA A 30 27.99 -10.96 20.76
N LEU A 31 28.04 -11.36 22.03
CA LEU A 31 28.12 -12.78 22.42
C LEU A 31 26.85 -13.56 22.04
N ARG A 32 25.67 -12.93 22.15
CA ARG A 32 24.40 -13.62 21.96
C ARG A 32 23.87 -13.55 20.53
N THR A 33 24.10 -12.43 19.85
CA THR A 33 23.62 -12.20 18.47
C THR A 33 24.68 -12.62 17.44
N GLY A 34 25.97 -12.49 17.73
CA GLY A 34 27.05 -12.82 16.78
C GLY A 34 27.08 -14.29 16.35
N THR A 35 26.62 -15.21 17.20
CA THR A 35 26.55 -16.65 16.88
C THR A 35 25.21 -17.08 16.27
N LYS A 36 24.17 -16.24 16.37
CA LYS A 36 22.84 -16.48 15.79
C LYS A 36 22.09 -15.15 15.63
N PRO A 37 22.16 -14.51 14.45
CA PRO A 37 21.66 -13.15 14.22
C PRO A 37 20.17 -12.96 14.53
N SER A 38 19.35 -14.01 14.39
CA SER A 38 17.91 -13.93 14.68
C SER A 38 17.56 -13.61 16.14
N ARG A 39 18.52 -13.76 17.08
CA ARG A 39 18.32 -13.44 18.50
C ARG A 39 18.21 -11.95 18.78
N ILE A 40 18.55 -11.07 17.85
CA ILE A 40 18.41 -9.62 18.00
C ILE A 40 16.97 -9.20 18.35
N ASN A 41 15.99 -10.01 17.93
CA ASN A 41 14.57 -9.78 18.20
C ASN A 41 14.14 -10.08 19.64
N TYR A 42 14.99 -10.71 20.45
CA TYR A 42 14.66 -11.02 21.84
C TYR A 42 14.61 -9.75 22.70
N PRO A 43 13.68 -9.63 23.67
CA PRO A 43 13.53 -8.42 24.49
C PRO A 43 14.82 -7.95 25.16
N CYS A 44 15.65 -8.89 25.64
CA CYS A 44 16.93 -8.58 26.26
C CYS A 44 18.00 -8.10 25.27
N GLN A 45 17.93 -8.53 24.01
CA GLN A 45 18.83 -8.08 22.94
C GLN A 45 18.40 -6.71 22.40
N LYS A 46 17.09 -6.45 22.30
CA LYS A 46 16.56 -5.11 21.98
C LYS A 46 16.93 -4.08 23.06
N ALA A 47 16.81 -4.43 24.34
CA ALA A 47 17.24 -3.58 25.44
C ALA A 47 18.76 -3.34 25.43
N ALA A 48 19.55 -4.37 25.15
CA ALA A 48 21.00 -4.23 25.02
C ALA A 48 21.38 -3.35 23.82
N LEU A 49 20.68 -3.49 22.69
CA LEU A 49 20.87 -2.64 21.52
C LEU A 49 20.55 -1.17 21.82
N ALA A 50 19.43 -0.88 22.50
CA ALA A 50 19.07 0.47 22.92
C ALA A 50 20.12 1.12 23.84
N ASN A 51 20.61 0.38 24.84
CA ASN A 51 21.68 0.84 25.73
C ASN A 51 23.01 1.04 24.97
N SER A 52 23.29 0.20 23.97
CA SER A 52 24.48 0.33 23.12
C SER A 52 24.41 1.58 22.25
N ILE A 53 23.24 1.86 21.65
CA ILE A 53 22.99 3.07 20.86
C ILE A 53 23.11 4.31 21.75
N ALA A 54 22.53 4.30 22.95
CA ALA A 54 22.63 5.42 23.88
C ALA A 54 24.08 5.73 24.28
N LEU A 55 24.90 4.71 24.51
CA LEU A 55 26.34 4.88 24.77
C LEU A 55 27.08 5.48 23.57
N LEU A 56 26.79 4.98 22.36
CA LEU A 56 27.41 5.48 21.12
C LEU A 56 26.95 6.91 20.79
N ALA A 57 25.70 7.27 21.09
CA ALA A 57 25.15 8.61 20.90
C ALA A 57 25.72 9.64 21.89
N ALA A 58 26.13 9.21 23.10
CA ALA A 58 26.82 10.06 24.08
C ALA A 58 28.32 10.28 23.75
N PHE A 59 28.86 9.56 22.77
CA PHE A 59 30.29 9.56 22.43
C PHE A 59 30.85 10.88 21.85
N PRO A 60 30.11 11.70 21.07
CA PRO A 60 30.57 13.04 20.65
C PRO A 60 30.86 13.97 21.83
N ILE A 61 30.08 13.83 22.92
CA ILE A 61 30.23 14.62 24.15
C ILE A 61 31.45 14.12 24.95
N LEU A 62 31.65 12.80 25.02
CA LEU A 62 32.80 12.18 25.70
C LEU A 62 34.11 12.43 24.95
N THR A 63 34.10 12.46 23.61
CA THR A 63 35.26 12.81 22.79
C THR A 63 35.60 14.29 22.88
N ALA A 64 34.61 15.20 22.89
CA ALA A 64 34.86 16.62 23.15
C ALA A 64 35.42 16.86 24.56
N ALA A 65 34.90 16.16 25.58
CA ALA A 65 35.43 16.19 26.94
C ALA A 65 36.85 15.60 27.03
N TYR A 66 37.13 14.52 26.29
CA TYR A 66 38.46 13.93 26.17
C TYR A 66 39.44 14.86 25.46
N TYR A 67 39.06 15.53 24.37
CA TYR A 67 39.93 16.51 23.69
C TYR A 67 40.22 17.73 24.59
N LYS A 68 39.27 18.15 25.44
CA LYS A 68 39.51 19.12 26.51
C LYS A 68 40.47 18.58 27.58
N ALA A 69 40.35 17.32 27.98
CA ALA A 69 41.21 16.66 28.97
C ALA A 69 42.59 16.23 28.43
N LYS A 70 42.73 16.04 27.11
CA LYS A 70 43.96 15.66 26.40
C LYS A 70 45.00 16.79 26.41
N ARG A 71 44.58 18.03 26.72
CA ARG A 71 45.51 19.11 27.08
C ARG A 71 46.28 18.87 28.39
N LEU A 72 45.96 17.83 29.15
CA LEU A 72 46.51 17.60 30.50
C LEU A 72 47.25 16.26 30.70
N VAL A 73 47.29 15.33 29.75
CA VAL A 73 47.96 14.02 29.97
C VAL A 73 48.70 13.52 28.72
N GLU A 74 50.03 13.43 28.84
CA GLU A 74 50.91 12.80 27.85
C GLU A 74 50.94 11.26 27.95
N LYS A 75 51.12 10.64 26.77
CA LYS A 75 51.53 9.25 26.50
C LYS A 75 50.65 8.10 27.02
N LYS A 76 49.87 7.53 26.09
CA LYS A 76 49.79 6.08 25.81
C LYS A 76 49.09 5.82 24.47
N GLN A 77 49.75 5.12 23.55
CA GLN A 77 49.38 4.98 22.13
C GLN A 77 48.34 3.89 21.82
N THR A 78 47.80 3.18 22.80
CA THR A 78 46.86 2.06 22.58
C THR A 78 45.37 2.45 22.54
N ILE A 79 45.00 3.57 23.17
CA ILE A 79 43.62 4.08 23.22
C ILE A 79 43.07 4.58 21.85
N PRO A 80 43.84 5.28 20.99
CA PRO A 80 43.30 5.80 19.73
C PRO A 80 42.89 4.69 18.74
N ILE A 81 43.57 3.53 18.75
CA ILE A 81 43.26 2.42 17.85
C ILE A 81 41.91 1.78 18.22
N ILE A 82 41.65 1.58 19.51
CA ILE A 82 40.37 1.05 20.00
C ILE A 82 39.24 2.04 19.68
N MET A 83 39.48 3.35 19.81
CA MET A 83 38.50 4.37 19.43
C MET A 83 38.19 4.37 17.93
N VAL A 84 39.19 4.20 17.06
CA VAL A 84 38.98 4.13 15.60
C VAL A 84 38.21 2.86 15.22
N ILE A 85 38.50 1.72 15.85
CA ILE A 85 37.76 0.47 15.63
C ILE A 85 36.31 0.58 16.10
N LEU A 86 36.07 1.23 17.25
CA LEU A 86 34.71 1.49 17.75
C LEU A 86 33.96 2.50 16.87
N LEU A 87 34.65 3.53 16.35
CA LEU A 87 34.06 4.47 15.39
C LEU A 87 33.67 3.74 14.10
N ALA A 88 34.58 2.94 13.55
CA ALA A 88 34.35 2.15 12.34
C ALA A 88 33.24 1.11 12.55
N GLY A 89 33.18 0.45 13.71
CA GLY A 89 32.11 -0.48 14.08
C GLY A 89 30.76 0.22 14.25
N SER A 90 30.74 1.42 14.85
CA SER A 90 29.52 2.24 14.99
C SER A 90 29.00 2.77 13.65
N LEU A 91 29.91 3.21 12.77
CA LEU A 91 29.59 3.65 11.42
C LEU A 91 29.09 2.47 10.58
N ALA A 92 29.78 1.32 10.66
CA ALA A 92 29.35 0.09 10.01
C ALA A 92 27.97 -0.37 10.49
N LEU A 93 27.66 -0.28 11.80
CA LEU A 93 26.33 -0.61 12.34
C LEU A 93 25.25 0.41 11.94
N LEU A 94 25.60 1.69 11.81
CA LEU A 94 24.70 2.75 11.31
C LEU A 94 24.43 2.62 9.80
N THR A 95 25.38 2.09 9.04
CA THR A 95 25.26 1.89 7.58
C THR A 95 24.84 0.47 7.19
N TRP A 96 24.89 -0.49 8.11
CA TRP A 96 24.53 -1.88 7.83
C TRP A 96 23.02 -2.02 7.74
N ARG A 97 22.52 -1.93 6.51
CA ARG A 97 21.18 -2.35 6.16
C ARG A 97 21.26 -3.84 5.80
N PRO A 98 20.68 -4.77 6.59
CA PRO A 98 20.57 -6.14 6.14
C PRO A 98 19.79 -6.14 4.83
N GLU A 99 20.40 -6.64 3.76
CA GLU A 99 19.74 -6.83 2.48
C GLU A 99 18.56 -7.78 2.70
N GLN A 100 17.35 -7.25 2.63
CA GLN A 100 16.15 -8.07 2.71
C GLN A 100 16.02 -8.81 1.38
N LYS A 101 16.42 -10.08 1.36
CA LYS A 101 16.14 -10.92 0.20
C LYS A 101 14.62 -11.03 0.02
N PRO A 102 14.10 -10.84 -1.21
CA PRO A 102 12.70 -11.07 -1.50
C PRO A 102 12.27 -12.46 -1.07
N LEU A 103 11.09 -12.55 -0.45
CA LEU A 103 10.46 -13.80 -0.11
C LEU A 103 9.71 -14.33 -1.33
N VAL A 104 10.19 -15.46 -1.84
CA VAL A 104 9.66 -16.19 -2.98
C VAL A 104 8.52 -17.10 -2.50
N LEU A 105 7.37 -17.07 -3.19
CA LEU A 105 6.19 -17.84 -2.83
C LEU A 105 5.93 -18.89 -3.91
N ASP A 106 5.85 -20.16 -3.51
CA ASP A 106 5.50 -21.25 -4.43
C ASP A 106 4.00 -21.16 -4.81
N LEU A 107 3.71 -20.37 -5.85
CA LEU A 107 2.38 -20.16 -6.40
C LEU A 107 2.23 -20.93 -7.71
N HIS A 108 1.03 -21.46 -7.93
CA HIS A 108 0.73 -22.28 -9.10
C HIS A 108 -0.46 -21.68 -9.86
N SER A 109 -0.36 -21.70 -11.20
CA SER A 109 -1.52 -21.35 -12.04
C SER A 109 -2.65 -22.35 -11.82
N LYS A 110 -3.89 -21.88 -11.88
CA LYS A 110 -5.09 -22.68 -11.64
C LYS A 110 -6.16 -22.30 -12.65
N GLN A 111 -6.80 -23.30 -13.26
CA GLN A 111 -7.99 -23.06 -14.06
C GLN A 111 -9.24 -23.20 -13.20
N ALA A 112 -10.21 -22.29 -13.36
CA ALA A 112 -11.52 -22.43 -12.76
C ALA A 112 -12.23 -23.67 -13.30
N SER A 113 -12.98 -24.35 -12.42
CA SER A 113 -13.88 -25.45 -12.77
C SER A 113 -15.35 -25.03 -12.85
N GLY A 114 -15.70 -23.83 -12.36
CA GLY A 114 -17.04 -23.26 -12.40
C GLY A 114 -17.14 -22.01 -13.28
N THR A 115 -18.36 -21.70 -13.74
CA THR A 115 -18.67 -20.55 -14.61
C THR A 115 -19.86 -19.73 -14.06
N PRO A 116 -19.93 -18.41 -14.31
CA PRO A 116 -18.88 -17.57 -14.88
C PRO A 116 -17.69 -17.48 -13.90
N PHE A 117 -16.48 -17.39 -14.44
CA PHE A 117 -15.25 -17.28 -13.64
C PHE A 117 -14.67 -15.87 -13.69
N SER A 118 -13.87 -15.55 -12.68
CA SER A 118 -13.02 -14.37 -12.61
C SER A 118 -11.57 -14.74 -12.83
N GLU A 119 -10.77 -13.82 -13.37
CA GLU A 119 -9.36 -14.03 -13.65
C GLU A 119 -8.50 -13.20 -12.70
N VAL A 120 -7.50 -13.82 -12.10
CA VAL A 120 -6.43 -13.16 -11.34
C VAL A 120 -5.11 -13.42 -12.06
N VAL A 121 -4.48 -12.35 -12.51
CA VAL A 121 -3.17 -12.41 -13.17
C VAL A 121 -2.11 -12.01 -12.17
N VAL A 122 -1.04 -12.80 -12.05
CA VAL A 122 0.07 -12.58 -11.12
C VAL A 122 1.37 -12.54 -11.91
N ALA A 123 2.10 -11.43 -11.79
CA ALA A 123 3.42 -11.29 -12.36
C ALA A 123 4.45 -10.99 -11.28
N ASN A 124 5.69 -11.39 -11.53
CA ASN A 124 6.84 -11.00 -10.73
C ASN A 124 7.40 -9.70 -11.30
N GLY A 125 7.61 -8.68 -10.48
CA GLY A 125 8.28 -7.44 -10.88
C GLY A 125 7.33 -6.37 -11.41
N THR A 126 7.08 -6.38 -12.72
CA THR A 126 6.68 -5.17 -13.47
C THR A 126 5.24 -5.15 -13.98
N ILE A 127 4.73 -3.94 -14.26
CA ILE A 127 3.44 -3.74 -14.95
C ILE A 127 3.47 -4.34 -16.37
N ARG A 128 4.63 -4.30 -17.05
CA ARG A 128 4.77 -4.82 -18.41
C ARG A 128 4.61 -6.34 -18.46
N GLU A 129 5.24 -7.07 -17.54
CA GLU A 129 5.09 -8.53 -17.44
C GLU A 129 3.65 -8.92 -17.11
N LEU A 130 3.01 -8.16 -16.21
CA LEU A 130 1.59 -8.33 -15.88
C LEU A 130 0.70 -8.20 -17.11
N VAL A 131 0.87 -7.12 -17.88
CA VAL A 131 0.06 -6.86 -19.07
C VAL A 131 0.36 -7.83 -20.21
N ASN A 132 1.61 -8.22 -20.42
CA ASN A 132 1.96 -9.27 -21.38
C ASN A 132 1.28 -10.60 -21.02
N LEU A 133 1.24 -10.97 -19.74
CA LEU A 133 0.53 -12.16 -19.31
C LEU A 133 -0.97 -12.03 -19.53
N MET A 134 -1.59 -10.89 -19.18
CA MET A 134 -3.00 -10.61 -19.48
C MET A 134 -3.32 -10.76 -20.97
N GLY A 135 -2.52 -10.14 -21.84
CA GLY A 135 -2.67 -10.22 -23.29
C GLY A 135 -2.56 -11.65 -23.82
N SER A 136 -1.61 -12.44 -23.30
CA SER A 136 -1.47 -13.87 -23.66
C SER A 136 -2.68 -14.75 -23.28
N LYS A 137 -3.59 -14.23 -22.44
CA LYS A 137 -4.83 -14.89 -22.01
C LYS A 137 -6.08 -14.23 -22.60
N GLY A 138 -5.92 -13.30 -23.54
CA GLY A 138 -7.03 -12.63 -24.23
C GLY A 138 -7.61 -11.44 -23.49
N LEU A 139 -7.03 -11.02 -22.36
CA LEU A 139 -7.40 -9.80 -21.65
C LEU A 139 -6.51 -8.65 -22.11
N PHE A 140 -6.87 -8.00 -23.22
CA PHE A 140 -6.07 -6.94 -23.82
C PHE A 140 -6.15 -5.64 -23.02
N PHE A 141 -4.99 -5.04 -22.73
CA PHE A 141 -4.94 -3.76 -22.01
C PHE A 141 -5.38 -2.61 -22.92
N PHE A 142 -4.90 -2.56 -24.17
CA PHE A 142 -5.20 -1.47 -25.10
C PHE A 142 -6.39 -1.79 -25.99
N LYS A 143 -7.34 -0.87 -26.06
CA LYS A 143 -8.42 -0.90 -27.03
C LYS A 143 -7.94 -0.27 -28.33
N SER A 144 -7.75 -1.10 -29.35
CA SER A 144 -7.32 -0.68 -30.68
C SER A 144 -8.04 -1.49 -31.76
N LEU A 145 -8.17 -0.93 -32.97
CA LEU A 145 -8.57 -1.70 -34.15
C LEU A 145 -7.45 -2.61 -34.65
N HIS A 146 -6.21 -2.36 -34.23
CA HIS A 146 -5.04 -3.18 -34.53
C HIS A 146 -4.85 -4.23 -33.44
N GLU A 147 -4.89 -5.49 -33.85
CA GLU A 147 -4.63 -6.62 -32.97
C GLU A 147 -3.12 -6.84 -32.83
N ASP A 148 -2.65 -6.90 -31.59
CA ASP A 148 -1.27 -7.21 -31.19
C ASP A 148 -1.30 -7.91 -29.82
N ALA A 149 -0.13 -8.27 -29.27
CA ALA A 149 0.01 -9.02 -28.03
C ALA A 149 -0.82 -8.45 -26.86
N ASN A 150 -0.93 -7.12 -26.77
CA ASN A 150 -1.63 -6.41 -25.69
C ASN A 150 -2.77 -5.51 -26.18
N SER A 151 -3.15 -5.59 -27.46
CA SER A 151 -4.16 -4.71 -28.05
C SER A 151 -5.18 -5.45 -28.90
N GLY A 152 -6.42 -4.98 -28.87
CA GLY A 152 -7.50 -5.49 -29.72
C GLY A 152 -8.80 -4.71 -29.51
N PRO A 153 -9.85 -4.99 -30.31
CA PRO A 153 -11.09 -4.20 -30.30
C PRO A 153 -11.84 -4.26 -28.96
N ASN A 154 -11.59 -5.32 -28.19
CA ASN A 154 -12.17 -5.55 -26.86
C ASN A 154 -11.26 -5.12 -25.70
N GLY A 155 -10.18 -4.39 -25.99
CA GLY A 155 -9.26 -3.92 -24.95
C GLY A 155 -9.88 -2.95 -23.95
N LEU A 156 -9.24 -2.80 -22.81
CA LEU A 156 -9.78 -2.07 -21.66
C LEU A 156 -9.71 -0.55 -21.81
N PHE A 157 -8.59 -0.03 -22.33
CA PHE A 157 -8.27 1.41 -22.37
C PHE A 157 -8.00 1.87 -23.81
N GLY A 158 -8.80 2.80 -24.31
CA GLY A 158 -8.62 3.42 -25.62
C GLY A 158 -7.69 4.62 -25.59
N ARG A 159 -7.22 5.02 -26.79
CA ARG A 159 -6.24 6.11 -26.95
C ARG A 159 -6.70 7.48 -26.45
N ASP A 160 -8.01 7.74 -26.37
CA ASP A 160 -8.62 9.04 -26.05
C ASP A 160 -9.39 9.03 -24.71
N ASP A 161 -9.28 7.93 -23.97
CA ASP A 161 -9.86 7.77 -22.64
C ASP A 161 -9.24 8.75 -21.63
N VAL A 162 -10.05 9.15 -20.65
CA VAL A 162 -9.57 9.78 -19.42
C VAL A 162 -9.37 8.66 -18.41
N ILE A 163 -8.13 8.33 -18.10
CA ILE A 163 -7.74 7.25 -17.20
C ILE A 163 -7.43 7.83 -15.83
N LEU A 164 -8.32 7.56 -14.88
CA LEU A 164 -8.13 7.89 -13.48
C LEU A 164 -7.42 6.74 -12.77
N ILE A 165 -6.19 6.97 -12.31
CA ILE A 165 -5.43 6.02 -11.50
C ILE A 165 -5.68 6.35 -10.04
N LYS A 166 -6.52 5.53 -9.40
CA LYS A 166 -6.87 5.64 -7.98
C LYS A 166 -5.81 4.91 -7.16
N ILE A 167 -4.90 5.64 -6.54
CA ILE A 167 -3.82 5.04 -5.72
C ILE A 167 -4.22 4.93 -4.24
N ASN A 168 -3.30 4.51 -3.37
CA ASN A 168 -3.37 4.71 -1.93
C ASN A 168 -2.27 5.71 -1.52
N CYS A 169 -2.68 6.88 -1.04
CA CYS A 169 -1.79 7.95 -0.62
C CYS A 169 -1.94 8.32 0.87
N GLN A 170 -2.71 7.53 1.64
CA GLN A 170 -3.01 7.88 3.03
C GLN A 170 -1.76 7.86 3.93
N TRP A 171 -0.80 6.98 3.64
CA TRP A 171 0.36 6.74 4.48
C TRP A 171 1.65 6.83 3.66
N PRO A 172 2.74 7.34 4.25
CA PRO A 172 4.07 7.31 3.63
C PRO A 172 4.66 5.88 3.66
N GLU A 173 5.92 5.78 3.24
CA GLU A 173 6.71 4.56 3.21
C GLU A 173 5.95 3.43 2.50
N ARG A 174 5.98 2.20 3.03
CA ARG A 174 5.32 1.02 2.43
C ARG A 174 3.81 0.96 2.71
N GLY A 175 3.25 2.02 3.27
CA GLY A 175 1.81 2.19 3.45
C GLY A 175 1.11 2.74 2.22
N GLY A 176 1.81 3.38 1.29
CA GLY A 176 1.25 3.90 0.03
C GLY A 176 1.46 2.97 -1.16
N THR A 177 0.81 3.27 -2.29
CA THR A 177 1.07 2.61 -3.58
C THR A 177 2.50 2.87 -4.04
N ASN A 178 3.14 1.86 -4.62
CA ASN A 178 4.51 1.98 -5.11
C ASN A 178 4.65 2.98 -6.27
N THR A 179 5.54 3.97 -6.13
CA THR A 179 5.72 5.04 -7.12
C THR A 179 6.54 4.61 -8.34
N ASP A 180 7.44 3.63 -8.20
CA ASP A 180 8.11 3.01 -9.35
C ASP A 180 7.09 2.27 -10.23
N LEU A 181 6.15 1.53 -9.63
CA LEU A 181 5.07 0.88 -10.38
C LEU A 181 4.08 1.86 -10.99
N LEU A 182 3.79 2.97 -10.30
CA LEU A 182 2.97 4.04 -10.87
C LEU A 182 3.63 4.61 -12.13
N LYS A 183 4.94 4.86 -12.08
CA LYS A 183 5.73 5.31 -13.22
C LYS A 183 5.64 4.33 -14.38
N ASP A 184 5.87 3.03 -14.12
CA ASP A 184 5.75 1.97 -15.12
C ASP A 184 4.36 1.91 -15.76
N LEU A 185 3.30 2.13 -14.97
CA LEU A 185 1.92 2.17 -15.47
C LEU A 185 1.65 3.39 -16.36
N ILE A 186 2.16 4.57 -15.99
CA ILE A 186 2.04 5.78 -16.81
C ILE A 186 2.79 5.59 -18.13
N ASP A 187 4.03 5.09 -18.09
CA ASP A 187 4.82 4.76 -19.29
C ASP A 187 4.07 3.78 -20.20
N LEU A 188 3.47 2.73 -19.63
CA LEU A 188 2.66 1.78 -20.38
C LEU A 188 1.48 2.49 -21.07
N ILE A 189 0.67 3.25 -20.33
CA ILE A 189 -0.51 3.93 -20.91
C ILE A 189 -0.10 4.86 -22.05
N LEU A 190 0.96 5.66 -21.85
CA LEU A 190 1.46 6.58 -22.88
C LEU A 190 1.99 5.85 -24.12
N SER A 191 2.43 4.60 -23.97
CA SER A 191 2.85 3.71 -25.06
C SER A 191 1.70 3.03 -25.82
N HIS A 192 0.45 3.49 -25.66
CA HIS A 192 -0.71 2.99 -26.42
C HIS A 192 -0.35 2.88 -27.93
N PRO A 193 -0.61 1.74 -28.60
CA PRO A 193 -0.13 1.49 -29.97
C PRO A 193 -0.63 2.52 -30.99
N ASP A 194 -1.86 3.01 -30.82
CA ASP A 194 -2.42 4.06 -31.68
C ASP A 194 -1.90 5.48 -31.35
N GLY A 195 -1.08 5.63 -30.30
CA GLY A 195 -0.66 6.91 -29.74
C GLY A 195 -1.69 7.49 -28.76
N PHE A 196 -1.33 7.61 -27.49
CA PHE A 196 -2.23 8.11 -26.45
C PHE A 196 -2.46 9.62 -26.58
N THR A 197 -3.73 10.01 -26.67
CA THR A 197 -4.21 11.41 -26.78
C THR A 197 -5.18 11.80 -25.67
N GLY A 198 -5.51 10.84 -24.80
CA GLY A 198 -6.37 11.02 -23.65
C GLY A 198 -5.70 11.82 -22.53
N GLU A 199 -6.17 11.57 -21.30
CA GLU A 199 -5.62 12.17 -20.09
C GLU A 199 -5.41 11.12 -19.01
N ILE A 200 -4.34 11.23 -18.23
CA ILE A 200 -4.09 10.44 -17.05
C ILE A 200 -4.21 11.34 -15.81
N VAL A 201 -5.02 10.93 -14.85
CA VAL A 201 -5.17 11.62 -13.56
C VAL A 201 -4.86 10.66 -12.43
N VAL A 202 -3.83 10.96 -11.65
CA VAL A 202 -3.52 10.22 -10.43
C VAL A 202 -4.22 10.89 -9.25
N ALA A 203 -5.14 10.19 -8.61
CA ALA A 203 -5.99 10.78 -7.58
C ALA A 203 -6.25 9.83 -6.42
N ASP A 204 -6.46 10.39 -5.24
CA ASP A 204 -6.91 9.67 -4.06
C ASP A 204 -7.44 10.64 -3.00
N ASN A 205 -8.21 10.10 -2.05
CA ASN A 205 -8.57 10.73 -0.78
C ASN A 205 -7.89 9.93 0.35
N GLY A 206 -6.85 10.48 0.98
CA GLY A 206 -6.18 9.88 2.13
C GLY A 206 -6.93 10.07 3.45
N GLN A 207 -8.22 10.43 3.41
CA GLN A 207 -9.09 10.59 4.58
C GLN A 207 -8.60 11.69 5.54
N GLY A 208 -8.21 12.84 4.97
CA GLY A 208 -7.80 14.04 5.71
C GLY A 208 -6.33 14.05 6.16
N ARG A 209 -5.54 13.07 5.73
CA ARG A 209 -4.10 12.98 6.02
C ARG A 209 -3.27 12.54 4.81
N GLY A 210 -3.89 12.36 3.64
CA GLY A 210 -3.18 11.91 2.45
C GLY A 210 -2.22 12.95 1.92
N SER A 211 -1.18 12.49 1.22
CA SER A 211 -0.31 13.34 0.43
C SER A 211 0.09 12.62 -0.85
N LEU A 212 0.09 13.35 -1.97
CA LEU A 212 0.73 12.91 -3.20
C LEU A 212 2.22 13.31 -3.23
N ASP A 213 2.64 14.12 -2.26
CA ASP A 213 4.00 14.63 -2.13
C ASP A 213 4.63 14.14 -0.82
N TRP A 214 4.58 12.84 -0.56
CA TRP A 214 5.27 12.27 0.59
C TRP A 214 6.79 12.36 0.38
N THR A 215 7.50 12.84 1.40
CA THR A 215 8.98 12.90 1.41
C THR A 215 9.64 11.51 1.49
N LEU A 216 8.88 10.52 1.95
CA LEU A 216 9.29 9.12 2.06
C LEU A 216 8.18 8.25 1.46
N SER A 217 8.41 7.73 0.27
CA SER A 217 7.43 7.00 -0.55
C SER A 217 7.74 5.51 -0.64
N ASN A 218 6.77 4.73 -1.13
CA ASN A 218 6.94 3.31 -1.45
C ASN A 218 7.72 3.17 -2.77
N ALA A 219 9.04 3.34 -2.76
CA ALA A 219 9.86 3.17 -3.96
C ALA A 219 11.23 2.56 -3.62
N ALA A 220 12.05 2.31 -4.65
CA ALA A 220 13.48 2.07 -4.51
C ALA A 220 14.20 3.37 -4.12
N ASP A 221 13.91 4.47 -4.82
CA ASP A 221 14.24 5.81 -4.37
C ASP A 221 13.13 6.33 -3.44
N HIS A 222 13.40 6.33 -2.15
CA HIS A 222 12.39 6.71 -1.15
C HIS A 222 11.97 8.18 -1.26
N SER A 223 12.76 9.07 -1.87
CA SER A 223 12.30 10.45 -2.09
C SER A 223 11.28 10.59 -3.22
N GLN A 224 11.17 9.62 -4.13
CA GLN A 224 10.33 9.70 -5.32
C GLN A 224 8.83 9.75 -4.96
N SER A 225 8.25 10.95 -4.92
CA SER A 225 6.83 11.17 -4.62
C SER A 225 5.93 10.93 -5.84
N VAL A 226 4.61 10.89 -5.64
CA VAL A 226 3.64 10.76 -6.74
C VAL A 226 3.65 12.03 -7.60
N GLU A 227 3.74 13.20 -6.98
CA GLU A 227 3.89 14.47 -7.70
C GLU A 227 5.17 14.49 -8.54
N GLU A 228 6.29 14.01 -8.00
CA GLU A 228 7.55 13.92 -8.75
C GLU A 228 7.46 12.96 -9.94
N VAL A 229 6.82 11.80 -9.79
CA VAL A 229 6.58 10.86 -10.91
C VAL A 229 5.73 11.52 -11.99
N VAL A 230 4.62 12.15 -11.61
CA VAL A 230 3.71 12.79 -12.57
C VAL A 230 4.39 13.95 -13.30
N ALA A 231 5.21 14.73 -12.59
CA ALA A 231 5.95 15.86 -13.15
C ALA A 231 6.90 15.46 -14.30
N LEU A 232 7.39 14.22 -14.34
CA LEU A 232 8.20 13.70 -15.46
C LEU A 232 7.47 13.76 -16.81
N TYR A 233 6.14 13.77 -16.80
CA TYR A 233 5.30 13.64 -17.99
C TYR A 233 4.47 14.90 -18.29
N SER A 234 4.16 15.71 -17.28
CA SER A 234 3.17 16.81 -17.36
C SER A 234 3.47 17.91 -18.38
N ASP A 235 4.74 18.06 -18.81
CA ASP A 235 5.15 19.05 -19.81
C ASP A 235 4.84 18.59 -21.25
N LYS A 236 4.79 17.27 -21.49
CA LYS A 236 4.65 16.68 -22.83
C LYS A 236 3.32 15.96 -23.04
N HIS A 237 2.69 15.55 -21.95
CA HIS A 237 1.48 14.74 -21.96
C HIS A 237 0.44 15.29 -20.99
N ASN A 238 -0.83 14.95 -21.21
CA ASN A 238 -1.92 15.27 -20.30
C ASN A 238 -1.90 14.32 -19.10
N VAL A 239 -0.92 14.52 -18.22
CA VAL A 239 -0.77 13.76 -16.97
C VAL A 239 -0.80 14.74 -15.81
N SER A 240 -1.67 14.51 -14.83
CA SER A 240 -1.79 15.36 -13.66
C SER A 240 -2.18 14.60 -12.40
N THR A 241 -1.98 15.24 -11.25
CA THR A 241 -2.42 14.77 -9.94
C THR A 241 -3.69 15.50 -9.50
N TYR A 242 -4.47 14.85 -8.63
CA TYR A 242 -5.56 15.52 -7.90
C TYR A 242 -5.77 14.88 -6.52
N LEU A 243 -5.39 15.59 -5.46
CA LEU A 243 -5.62 15.16 -4.08
C LEU A 243 -7.03 15.55 -3.62
N TRP A 244 -7.92 14.57 -3.44
CA TRP A 244 -9.32 14.80 -3.06
C TRP A 244 -9.50 15.25 -1.60
N ASP A 245 -8.52 15.06 -0.72
CA ASP A 245 -8.56 15.59 0.66
C ASP A 245 -8.89 17.10 0.67
N ARG A 246 -8.41 17.84 -0.34
CA ARG A 246 -8.61 19.29 -0.49
C ARG A 246 -10.08 19.68 -0.68
N ILE A 247 -10.91 18.76 -1.17
CA ILE A 247 -12.33 19.00 -1.47
C ILE A 247 -13.27 18.09 -0.67
N ALA A 248 -12.71 17.24 0.22
CA ALA A 248 -13.45 16.19 0.91
C ALA A 248 -14.64 16.73 1.71
N SER A 249 -14.55 17.93 2.25
CA SER A 249 -15.60 18.55 3.09
C SER A 249 -16.57 19.45 2.32
N THR A 250 -16.51 19.48 0.99
CA THR A 250 -17.32 20.39 0.17
C THR A 250 -18.46 19.64 -0.52
N VAL A 251 -19.71 19.89 -0.11
CA VAL A 251 -20.89 19.35 -0.79
C VAL A 251 -21.19 20.16 -2.05
N VAL A 252 -21.35 19.46 -3.18
CA VAL A 252 -21.67 20.06 -4.49
C VAL A 252 -22.79 19.32 -5.19
N LYS A 253 -23.37 19.97 -6.20
CA LYS A 253 -24.30 19.38 -7.16
C LYS A 253 -23.56 18.91 -8.42
N GLU A 254 -24.25 18.18 -9.29
CA GLU A 254 -23.67 17.75 -10.58
C GLU A 254 -23.51 18.93 -11.57
N TYR A 255 -22.66 18.75 -12.60
CA TYR A 255 -22.40 19.81 -13.60
C TYR A 255 -23.64 20.18 -14.41
N ASP A 256 -24.51 19.22 -14.74
CA ASP A 256 -25.78 19.49 -15.42
C ASP A 256 -26.81 20.21 -14.55
N GLN A 257 -26.53 20.34 -13.25
CA GLN A 257 -27.28 21.15 -12.29
C GLN A 257 -26.66 22.55 -12.10
N GLY A 258 -25.66 22.90 -12.92
CA GLY A 258 -25.03 24.22 -12.96
C GLY A 258 -23.96 24.46 -11.91
N ASP A 259 -23.56 23.45 -11.14
CA ASP A 259 -22.50 23.58 -10.13
C ASP A 259 -21.16 23.13 -10.71
N TYR A 260 -20.25 24.08 -10.91
CA TYR A 260 -18.91 23.84 -11.47
C TYR A 260 -17.80 23.77 -10.40
N ARG A 261 -18.16 23.85 -9.11
CA ARG A 261 -17.19 23.74 -8.01
C ARG A 261 -16.74 22.29 -7.86
N ASP A 262 -15.50 22.15 -7.42
CA ASP A 262 -14.94 20.86 -7.04
C ASP A 262 -15.44 20.48 -5.64
N GLY A 263 -15.77 19.20 -5.46
CA GLY A 263 -16.35 18.72 -4.22
C GLY A 263 -16.89 17.31 -4.35
N TYR A 264 -17.74 16.95 -3.39
CA TYR A 264 -18.39 15.66 -3.30
C TYR A 264 -19.89 15.79 -3.53
N ILE A 265 -20.41 14.94 -4.40
CA ILE A 265 -21.85 14.66 -4.42
C ILE A 265 -22.13 13.71 -3.27
N VAL A 266 -23.15 14.01 -2.49
CA VAL A 266 -23.58 13.22 -1.34
C VAL A 266 -25.03 12.84 -1.55
N TYR A 267 -25.33 11.55 -1.55
CA TYR A 267 -26.71 11.08 -1.62
C TYR A 267 -27.50 11.60 -0.41
N PRO A 268 -28.77 11.99 -0.60
CA PRO A 268 -29.57 12.56 0.48
C PRO A 268 -30.06 11.51 1.48
N GLN A 269 -30.08 10.23 1.08
CA GLN A 269 -30.58 9.12 1.87
C GLN A 269 -29.51 8.05 1.99
N ARG A 270 -29.42 7.46 3.18
CA ARG A 270 -28.62 6.26 3.40
C ARG A 270 -29.23 5.08 2.65
N ASP A 271 -28.37 4.23 2.13
CA ASP A 271 -28.76 2.93 1.62
C ASP A 271 -29.31 2.07 2.78
N THR A 272 -30.45 1.43 2.56
CA THR A 272 -31.14 0.67 3.61
C THR A 272 -30.48 -0.66 3.93
N ALA A 273 -29.78 -1.27 2.96
CA ALA A 273 -29.13 -2.56 3.14
C ALA A 273 -27.80 -2.45 3.90
N THR A 274 -27.03 -1.41 3.60
CA THR A 274 -25.67 -1.24 4.11
C THR A 274 -25.53 -0.13 5.14
N GLY A 275 -26.48 0.81 5.20
CA GLY A 275 -26.41 2.03 6.02
C GLY A 275 -25.52 3.13 5.43
N VAL A 276 -24.83 2.87 4.31
CA VAL A 276 -23.89 3.84 3.74
C VAL A 276 -24.63 5.04 3.16
N ASN A 277 -24.09 6.23 3.40
CA ASN A 277 -24.45 7.40 2.61
C ASN A 277 -23.46 7.50 1.44
N VAL A 278 -23.90 7.20 0.22
CA VAL A 278 -23.00 7.19 -0.95
C VAL A 278 -22.51 8.61 -1.23
N SER A 279 -21.20 8.75 -1.42
CA SER A 279 -20.59 9.98 -1.88
C SER A 279 -19.48 9.71 -2.90
N TYR A 280 -19.22 10.65 -3.79
CA TYR A 280 -18.17 10.54 -4.79
C TYR A 280 -17.66 11.92 -5.25
N PRO A 281 -16.39 12.00 -5.69
CA PRO A 281 -15.80 13.27 -6.07
C PRO A 281 -16.25 13.71 -7.46
N LYS A 282 -16.38 15.02 -7.62
CA LYS A 282 -16.55 15.72 -8.89
C LYS A 282 -15.61 16.91 -8.90
N PHE A 283 -14.76 17.00 -9.92
CA PHE A 283 -13.66 17.95 -9.94
C PHE A 283 -13.17 18.27 -11.37
N LYS A 284 -12.54 19.43 -11.54
CA LYS A 284 -11.82 19.81 -12.75
C LYS A 284 -10.33 19.51 -12.60
N THR A 285 -9.76 18.78 -13.56
CA THR A 285 -8.32 18.45 -13.57
C THR A 285 -7.47 19.67 -13.90
N ALA A 286 -6.16 19.60 -13.62
CA ALA A 286 -5.21 20.64 -14.01
C ALA A 286 -5.10 20.80 -15.54
N ARG A 287 -5.53 19.80 -16.32
CA ARG A 287 -5.59 19.85 -17.79
C ARG A 287 -6.93 20.37 -18.32
N GLY A 288 -7.86 20.70 -17.43
CA GLY A 288 -9.13 21.33 -17.76
C GLY A 288 -10.30 20.39 -17.99
N THR A 289 -10.11 19.08 -17.80
CA THR A 289 -11.17 18.08 -17.95
C THR A 289 -12.09 18.08 -16.73
N TYR A 290 -13.39 18.10 -16.95
CA TYR A 290 -14.41 18.03 -15.90
C TYR A 290 -14.79 16.56 -15.67
N ILE A 291 -14.57 16.06 -14.45
CA ILE A 291 -14.81 14.66 -14.08
C ILE A 291 -15.89 14.61 -13.00
N SER A 292 -16.98 13.86 -13.25
CA SER A 292 -17.81 13.28 -12.19
C SER A 292 -17.43 11.81 -12.09
N PHE A 293 -16.98 11.34 -10.93
CA PHE A 293 -16.53 9.95 -10.76
C PHE A 293 -17.63 8.95 -11.16
N LYS A 294 -18.89 9.25 -10.83
CA LYS A 294 -20.04 8.47 -11.25
C LYS A 294 -20.36 8.65 -12.74
N ARG A 295 -20.56 9.90 -13.19
CA ARG A 295 -21.20 10.15 -14.50
C ARG A 295 -20.22 10.19 -15.68
N GLY A 296 -18.91 10.28 -15.41
CA GLY A 296 -17.86 10.33 -16.41
C GLY A 296 -17.41 11.75 -16.74
N VAL A 297 -16.92 11.93 -17.97
CA VAL A 297 -16.36 13.21 -18.44
C VAL A 297 -17.48 14.15 -18.87
N TRP A 298 -17.52 15.36 -18.33
CA TRP A 298 -18.51 16.38 -18.70
C TRP A 298 -18.02 17.22 -19.89
N ASP A 299 -18.87 17.36 -20.91
CA ASP A 299 -18.70 18.30 -22.02
C ASP A 299 -19.49 19.58 -21.72
N PRO A 300 -18.83 20.70 -21.37
CA PRO A 300 -19.52 21.94 -20.99
C PRO A 300 -20.21 22.64 -22.16
N VAL A 301 -19.82 22.35 -23.41
CA VAL A 301 -20.43 22.92 -24.61
C VAL A 301 -21.71 22.16 -24.95
N LYS A 302 -21.63 20.82 -24.98
CA LYS A 302 -22.78 19.97 -25.29
C LYS A 302 -23.73 19.78 -24.11
N LYS A 303 -23.27 20.11 -22.89
CA LYS A 303 -23.97 19.88 -21.62
C LYS A 303 -24.36 18.41 -21.43
N THR A 304 -23.46 17.50 -21.75
CA THR A 304 -23.67 16.06 -21.64
C THR A 304 -22.46 15.37 -20.99
N TYR A 305 -22.71 14.20 -20.38
CA TYR A 305 -21.65 13.35 -19.87
C TYR A 305 -21.28 12.26 -20.88
N ASN A 306 -19.99 12.03 -21.06
CA ASN A 306 -19.46 10.83 -21.68
C ASN A 306 -19.00 9.86 -20.57
N SER A 307 -19.88 8.93 -20.21
CA SER A 307 -19.63 7.95 -19.14
C SER A 307 -18.57 6.91 -19.53
N THR A 308 -18.48 6.53 -20.81
CA THR A 308 -17.59 5.46 -21.26
C THR A 308 -16.14 5.90 -21.41
N ARG A 309 -15.90 7.20 -21.60
CA ARG A 309 -14.56 7.81 -21.71
C ARG A 309 -13.80 7.85 -20.38
N LEU A 310 -14.49 7.86 -19.23
CA LEU A 310 -13.82 7.78 -17.94
C LEU A 310 -13.54 6.32 -17.58
N LYS A 311 -12.26 5.95 -17.55
CA LYS A 311 -11.78 4.64 -17.08
C LYS A 311 -11.11 4.79 -15.73
N VAL A 312 -11.28 3.80 -14.86
CA VAL A 312 -10.67 3.82 -13.52
C VAL A 312 -9.76 2.61 -13.39
N ILE A 313 -8.50 2.86 -13.04
CA ILE A 313 -7.57 1.84 -12.54
C ILE A 313 -7.50 2.02 -11.03
N ASN A 314 -7.96 1.01 -10.28
CA ASN A 314 -7.82 1.00 -8.83
C ASN A 314 -6.50 0.32 -8.46
N PHE A 315 -5.61 1.07 -7.82
CA PHE A 315 -4.21 0.69 -7.66
C PHE A 315 -3.71 0.75 -6.20
N PRO A 316 -4.22 -0.10 -5.28
CA PRO A 316 -3.72 -0.16 -3.90
C PRO A 316 -2.44 -0.98 -3.74
N VAL A 317 -1.78 -0.76 -2.60
CA VAL A 317 -0.83 -1.70 -1.99
C VAL A 317 -1.56 -2.78 -1.16
N LEU A 318 -1.08 -4.02 -1.20
CA LEU A 318 -1.56 -5.14 -0.38
C LEU A 318 -0.94 -5.10 1.03
N LYS A 319 -1.78 -4.95 2.06
CA LYS A 319 -1.32 -4.86 3.45
C LYS A 319 -2.37 -5.29 4.45
N SER A 320 -1.93 -5.59 5.66
CA SER A 320 -2.81 -5.78 6.81
C SER A 320 -3.45 -4.46 7.27
N HIS A 321 -4.49 -4.57 8.10
CA HIS A 321 -5.19 -3.43 8.68
C HIS A 321 -5.68 -3.77 10.10
N SER A 322 -5.44 -2.87 11.06
CA SER A 322 -5.78 -3.06 12.48
C SER A 322 -7.28 -3.22 12.78
N VAL A 323 -8.14 -2.52 12.03
CA VAL A 323 -9.61 -2.52 12.19
C VAL A 323 -10.35 -3.54 11.30
N TYR A 324 -9.92 -3.75 10.05
CA TYR A 324 -10.63 -4.58 9.06
C TYR A 324 -9.83 -5.80 8.59
N GLY A 325 -8.66 -6.07 9.17
CA GLY A 325 -7.83 -7.21 8.80
C GLY A 325 -6.94 -6.94 7.59
N VAL A 326 -7.52 -6.57 6.44
CA VAL A 326 -6.79 -6.42 5.16
C VAL A 326 -7.15 -5.11 4.46
N THR A 327 -6.19 -4.55 3.73
CA THR A 327 -6.39 -3.49 2.74
C THR A 327 -5.87 -3.97 1.38
N ALA A 328 -6.79 -3.96 0.41
CA ALA A 328 -6.56 -4.28 -0.99
C ALA A 328 -7.62 -3.53 -1.85
N ALA A 329 -8.04 -4.06 -2.99
CA ALA A 329 -8.90 -3.40 -3.98
C ALA A 329 -10.22 -2.86 -3.41
N ILE A 330 -10.99 -3.67 -2.66
CA ILE A 330 -12.27 -3.25 -2.10
C ILE A 330 -12.05 -2.14 -1.07
N LYS A 331 -11.12 -2.34 -0.14
CA LYS A 331 -10.86 -1.37 0.94
C LYS A 331 -10.30 -0.06 0.42
N ASN A 332 -9.61 -0.08 -0.72
CA ASN A 332 -9.06 1.13 -1.35
C ASN A 332 -10.17 2.13 -1.73
N TYR A 333 -11.41 1.70 -1.96
CA TYR A 333 -12.53 2.60 -2.27
C TYR A 333 -12.90 3.56 -1.13
N MET A 334 -12.36 3.36 0.06
CA MET A 334 -12.40 4.38 1.11
C MET A 334 -11.80 5.71 0.67
N GLY A 335 -10.83 5.68 -0.24
CA GLY A 335 -10.26 6.87 -0.84
C GLY A 335 -11.06 7.44 -2.01
N VAL A 336 -12.22 6.89 -2.34
CA VAL A 336 -13.18 7.52 -3.26
C VAL A 336 -14.17 8.36 -2.48
N VAL A 337 -14.75 7.83 -1.40
CA VAL A 337 -15.80 8.49 -0.59
C VAL A 337 -15.25 9.64 0.27
N SER A 338 -16.13 10.52 0.74
CA SER A 338 -15.79 11.53 1.75
C SER A 338 -16.18 11.07 3.15
N GLN A 339 -15.19 10.80 4.01
CA GLN A 339 -15.42 10.55 5.44
C GLN A 339 -15.79 11.80 6.25
N SER A 340 -15.54 13.01 5.74
CA SER A 340 -15.91 14.22 6.47
C SER A 340 -17.38 14.58 6.25
N LEU A 341 -17.97 14.14 5.14
CA LEU A 341 -19.37 14.37 4.80
C LEU A 341 -20.26 13.15 5.02
N THR A 342 -19.68 11.96 5.11
CA THR A 342 -20.38 10.70 5.36
C THR A 342 -19.63 9.87 6.40
N ASP A 343 -20.26 8.82 6.93
CA ASP A 343 -19.64 7.90 7.89
C ASP A 343 -19.42 6.52 7.25
N THR A 344 -18.91 6.48 6.01
CA THR A 344 -18.82 5.20 5.27
C THR A 344 -17.91 4.18 5.97
N HIS A 345 -16.91 4.63 6.74
CA HIS A 345 -16.00 3.73 7.46
C HIS A 345 -16.76 2.80 8.42
N SER A 346 -17.70 3.34 9.20
CA SER A 346 -18.51 2.58 10.16
C SER A 346 -19.37 1.49 9.52
N TYR A 347 -19.63 1.60 8.21
CA TYR A 347 -20.49 0.68 7.46
C TYR A 347 -19.76 -0.33 6.57
N ILE A 348 -18.42 -0.38 6.60
CA ILE A 348 -17.64 -1.30 5.77
C ILE A 348 -18.09 -2.75 5.98
N GLY A 349 -18.29 -3.16 7.24
CA GLY A 349 -18.72 -4.51 7.60
C GLY A 349 -20.05 -4.92 6.99
N GLN A 350 -20.91 -3.97 6.65
CA GLN A 350 -22.22 -4.17 6.05
C GLN A 350 -22.17 -4.17 4.51
N GLY A 351 -20.99 -4.06 3.90
CA GLY A 351 -20.82 -4.07 2.44
C GLY A 351 -20.84 -2.69 1.80
N ALA A 352 -20.68 -1.62 2.58
CA ALA A 352 -20.74 -0.24 2.10
C ALA A 352 -19.86 0.05 0.87
N LEU A 353 -18.65 -0.53 0.81
CA LEU A 353 -17.72 -0.27 -0.29
C LEU A 353 -18.16 -0.93 -1.59
N GLY A 354 -18.73 -2.14 -1.53
CA GLY A 354 -19.38 -2.76 -2.68
C GLY A 354 -20.57 -1.91 -3.16
N LYS A 355 -21.38 -1.39 -2.24
CA LYS A 355 -22.50 -0.50 -2.59
C LYS A 355 -22.03 0.80 -3.26
N VAL A 356 -21.00 1.44 -2.72
CA VAL A 356 -20.41 2.65 -3.32
C VAL A 356 -19.91 2.36 -4.73
N MET A 357 -19.20 1.25 -4.94
CA MET A 357 -18.74 0.84 -6.28
C MET A 357 -19.89 0.71 -7.28
N VAL A 358 -20.98 0.03 -6.91
CA VAL A 358 -22.17 -0.14 -7.76
C VAL A 358 -22.85 1.20 -8.08
N GLU A 359 -23.01 2.05 -7.06
CA GLU A 359 -23.75 3.32 -7.18
C GLU A 359 -22.97 4.42 -7.90
N THR A 360 -21.65 4.25 -8.04
CA THR A 360 -20.75 5.24 -8.62
C THR A 360 -20.11 4.72 -9.90
N ARG A 361 -19.05 3.92 -9.77
CA ARG A 361 -18.31 3.30 -10.85
C ARG A 361 -17.53 2.13 -10.29
N VAL A 362 -17.62 0.96 -10.89
CA VAL A 362 -16.68 -0.15 -10.65
C VAL A 362 -15.42 0.09 -11.47
N PRO A 363 -14.20 -0.14 -10.94
CA PRO A 363 -12.97 0.02 -11.71
C PRO A 363 -12.95 -0.82 -12.98
N THR A 364 -12.38 -0.27 -14.05
CA THR A 364 -12.12 -1.00 -15.29
C THR A 364 -11.08 -2.09 -15.06
N LEU A 365 -10.07 -1.80 -14.24
CA LEU A 365 -9.03 -2.74 -13.84
C LEU A 365 -8.63 -2.45 -12.40
N ASN A 366 -8.37 -3.51 -11.63
CA ASN A 366 -7.70 -3.40 -10.35
C ASN A 366 -6.29 -3.95 -10.51
N ILE A 367 -5.29 -3.16 -10.14
CA ILE A 367 -3.90 -3.59 -10.07
C ILE A 367 -3.51 -3.54 -8.60
N LEU A 368 -2.96 -4.62 -8.07
CA LEU A 368 -2.56 -4.72 -6.67
C LEU A 368 -1.04 -4.73 -6.59
N ASP A 369 -0.48 -3.69 -5.98
CA ASP A 369 0.93 -3.62 -5.62
C ASP A 369 1.18 -4.57 -4.44
N ALA A 370 1.89 -5.66 -4.72
CA ALA A 370 2.40 -6.60 -3.73
C ALA A 370 3.92 -6.75 -3.87
N ILE A 371 4.64 -5.67 -4.24
CA ILE A 371 6.10 -5.70 -4.23
C ILE A 371 6.56 -5.71 -2.78
N TRP A 372 6.04 -4.78 -1.99
CA TRP A 372 6.30 -4.63 -0.56
C TRP A 372 4.98 -4.71 0.19
N ILE A 373 4.77 -5.78 0.94
CA ILE A 373 3.52 -6.02 1.67
C ILE A 373 3.72 -5.85 3.18
N ASN A 374 2.63 -5.57 3.91
CA ASN A 374 2.60 -5.70 5.38
C ASN A 374 1.83 -6.96 5.80
N PRO A 375 2.52 -8.07 6.09
CA PRO A 375 1.87 -9.31 6.51
C PRO A 375 1.68 -9.40 8.04
N VAL A 376 1.99 -8.35 8.81
CA VAL A 376 1.85 -8.35 10.27
C VAL A 376 0.36 -8.28 10.62
N PRO A 377 -0.24 -9.31 11.22
CA PRO A 377 -1.67 -9.29 11.54
C PRO A 377 -2.03 -8.10 12.43
N ARG A 378 -3.02 -7.30 11.98
CA ARG A 378 -3.43 -6.03 12.62
C ARG A 378 -2.33 -4.95 12.70
N GLY A 379 -1.23 -5.11 11.98
CA GLY A 379 -0.07 -4.20 12.02
C GLY A 379 -0.22 -2.94 11.17
N GLY A 380 -1.10 -2.93 10.17
CA GLY A 380 -1.39 -1.73 9.37
C GLY A 380 -2.52 -0.85 9.92
N PRO A 381 -2.92 0.22 9.21
CA PRO A 381 -2.65 0.45 7.79
C PRO A 381 -1.36 1.21 7.45
N ASP A 382 -0.69 1.86 8.41
CA ASP A 382 0.67 2.36 8.21
C ASP A 382 1.64 1.18 8.09
N THR A 383 2.76 1.37 7.39
CA THR A 383 3.75 0.29 7.22
C THR A 383 5.11 0.91 7.00
N SER A 384 6.00 0.71 7.97
CA SER A 384 7.37 1.19 7.83
C SER A 384 8.18 0.35 6.84
N TYR A 385 9.28 0.90 6.33
CA TYR A 385 10.26 0.15 5.53
C TYR A 385 10.78 -1.10 6.25
N SER A 386 10.84 -1.06 7.58
CA SER A 386 11.38 -2.17 8.40
C SER A 386 10.38 -3.30 8.63
N GLU A 387 9.08 -3.01 8.57
CA GLU A 387 8.01 -3.98 8.80
C GLU A 387 7.58 -4.68 7.50
N ALA A 388 7.73 -4.00 6.38
CA ALA A 388 7.36 -4.54 5.08
C ALA A 388 8.21 -5.76 4.71
N VAL A 389 7.59 -6.66 3.96
CA VAL A 389 8.24 -7.84 3.38
C VAL A 389 8.19 -7.72 1.87
N GLN A 390 9.34 -7.84 1.22
CA GLN A 390 9.40 -7.84 -0.23
C GLN A 390 8.95 -9.20 -0.79
N THR A 391 7.96 -9.20 -1.67
CA THR A 391 7.49 -10.37 -2.44
C THR A 391 7.69 -10.19 -3.94
N ASN A 392 7.92 -8.96 -4.43
CA ASN A 392 8.05 -8.64 -5.86
C ASN A 392 6.85 -9.07 -6.71
N LEU A 393 5.64 -9.13 -6.16
CA LEU A 393 4.46 -9.54 -6.93
C LEU A 393 3.65 -8.31 -7.35
N VAL A 394 3.08 -8.36 -8.54
CA VAL A 394 2.05 -7.42 -8.99
C VAL A 394 0.90 -8.26 -9.54
N LEU A 395 -0.32 -7.91 -9.17
CA LEU A 395 -1.50 -8.65 -9.56
C LEU A 395 -2.49 -7.77 -10.29
N ALA A 396 -3.32 -8.36 -11.15
CA ALA A 396 -4.43 -7.66 -11.78
C ALA A 396 -5.69 -8.51 -11.87
N SER A 397 -6.84 -7.85 -11.77
CA SER A 397 -8.15 -8.44 -12.09
C SER A 397 -9.18 -7.36 -12.43
N THR A 398 -10.13 -7.70 -13.28
CA THR A 398 -11.37 -6.92 -13.46
C THR A 398 -12.38 -7.17 -12.32
N ASP A 399 -12.17 -8.21 -11.52
CA ASP A 399 -12.95 -8.54 -10.32
C ASP A 399 -12.15 -8.16 -9.05
N PRO A 400 -12.50 -7.04 -8.36
CA PRO A 400 -11.81 -6.63 -7.14
C PRO A 400 -12.02 -7.62 -5.98
N VAL A 401 -13.10 -8.40 -5.97
CA VAL A 401 -13.41 -9.36 -4.91
C VAL A 401 -12.53 -10.60 -5.05
N ALA A 402 -12.44 -11.16 -6.25
CA ALA A 402 -11.57 -12.30 -6.52
C ALA A 402 -10.10 -11.95 -6.27
N LEU A 403 -9.69 -10.74 -6.66
CA LEU A 403 -8.34 -10.23 -6.40
C LEU A 403 -8.03 -10.15 -4.91
N ASP A 404 -8.91 -9.54 -4.10
CA ASP A 404 -8.73 -9.40 -2.66
C ASP A 404 -8.75 -10.77 -1.95
N TYR A 405 -9.69 -11.63 -2.31
CA TYR A 405 -9.79 -12.98 -1.77
C TYR A 405 -8.49 -13.76 -2.01
N TRP A 406 -8.08 -13.85 -3.28
CA TRP A 406 -6.94 -14.65 -3.67
C TRP A 406 -5.63 -14.11 -3.11
N ALA A 407 -5.38 -12.80 -3.24
CA ALA A 407 -4.15 -12.18 -2.77
C ALA A 407 -4.01 -12.28 -1.25
N SER A 408 -5.09 -12.11 -0.50
CA SER A 408 -5.02 -12.26 0.95
C SER A 408 -4.68 -13.68 1.36
N LYS A 409 -5.33 -14.69 0.76
CA LYS A 409 -5.12 -16.10 1.11
C LYS A 409 -3.74 -16.61 0.72
N HIS A 410 -3.34 -16.38 -0.53
CA HIS A 410 -2.17 -17.02 -1.12
C HIS A 410 -0.88 -16.21 -0.98
N ILE A 411 -0.98 -14.90 -0.71
CA ILE A 411 0.19 -14.03 -0.49
C ILE A 411 0.23 -13.56 0.95
N LEU A 412 -0.73 -12.74 1.38
CA LEU A 412 -0.62 -12.02 2.66
C LEU A 412 -0.62 -12.95 3.88
N LEU A 413 -1.61 -13.83 3.95
CA LEU A 413 -1.74 -14.87 4.97
C LEU A 413 -0.55 -15.82 4.89
N ARG A 414 -0.19 -16.30 3.70
CA ARG A 414 0.91 -17.24 3.51
C ARG A 414 2.25 -16.68 3.99
N VAL A 415 2.53 -15.41 3.71
CA VAL A 415 3.75 -14.74 4.20
C VAL A 415 3.70 -14.60 5.72
N ALA A 416 2.54 -14.27 6.30
CA ALA A 416 2.38 -14.22 7.76
C ALA A 416 2.64 -15.59 8.42
N GLU A 417 2.27 -16.70 7.77
CA GLU A 417 2.60 -18.06 8.22
C GLU A 417 4.10 -18.34 8.18
N ILE A 418 4.77 -18.03 7.06
CA ILE A 418 6.21 -18.23 6.89
C ILE A 418 7.00 -17.41 7.92
N LYS A 419 6.54 -16.19 8.23
CA LYS A 419 7.13 -15.32 9.26
C LYS A 419 6.78 -15.74 10.68
N GLY A 420 5.85 -16.69 10.87
CA GLY A 420 5.47 -17.22 12.17
C GLY A 420 4.67 -16.25 13.03
N TYR A 421 3.89 -15.35 12.43
CA TYR A 421 3.05 -14.42 13.17
C TYR A 421 1.87 -15.12 13.85
N SER A 422 1.42 -14.59 14.99
CA SER A 422 0.18 -15.00 15.66
C SER A 422 -1.01 -14.21 15.13
N ASN A 423 -2.25 -14.65 15.42
CA ASN A 423 -3.49 -13.97 15.00
C ASN A 423 -3.65 -13.80 13.47
N ARG A 424 -3.02 -14.69 12.70
CA ARG A 424 -3.07 -14.75 11.23
C ARG A 424 -4.48 -14.83 10.66
N VAL A 425 -5.41 -15.36 11.45
CA VAL A 425 -6.85 -15.45 11.18
C VAL A 425 -7.48 -14.10 10.78
N THR A 426 -6.89 -12.98 11.21
CA THR A 426 -7.34 -11.63 10.79
C THR A 426 -7.05 -11.29 9.32
N LEU A 427 -6.17 -12.06 8.66
CA LEU A 427 -5.81 -11.95 7.25
C LEU A 427 -6.51 -13.01 6.39
N ASP A 428 -7.25 -13.93 7.01
CA ASP A 428 -7.89 -15.04 6.32
C ASP A 428 -9.22 -14.57 5.69
N PRO A 429 -9.37 -14.62 4.35
CA PRO A 429 -10.66 -14.29 3.72
C PRO A 429 -11.77 -15.29 4.06
N ASP A 430 -11.46 -16.49 4.57
CA ASP A 430 -12.47 -17.48 4.96
C ASP A 430 -12.96 -17.29 6.40
N GLU A 431 -12.21 -16.57 7.23
CA GLU A 431 -12.61 -16.26 8.60
C GLU A 431 -13.77 -15.26 8.64
N GLN A 432 -14.84 -15.62 9.33
CA GLN A 432 -16.05 -14.81 9.49
C GLN A 432 -16.45 -14.57 10.95
N SER A 433 -15.85 -15.30 11.88
CA SER A 433 -16.10 -15.19 13.31
C SER A 433 -15.54 -13.87 13.84
N PRO A 434 -16.26 -13.18 14.74
CA PRO A 434 -15.79 -11.95 15.36
C PRO A 434 -14.39 -12.13 15.97
N GLN A 435 -13.48 -11.20 15.66
CA GLN A 435 -12.11 -11.21 16.17
C GLN A 435 -11.90 -10.03 17.11
N THR A 436 -11.28 -10.28 18.26
CA THR A 436 -11.00 -9.23 19.24
C THR A 436 -10.16 -8.11 18.61
N GLY A 437 -10.69 -6.88 18.68
CA GLY A 437 -10.00 -5.69 18.19
C GLY A 437 -10.13 -5.43 16.68
N LEU A 438 -10.91 -6.22 15.95
CA LEU A 438 -11.45 -5.84 14.64
C LEU A 438 -12.85 -5.26 14.80
N ALA A 439 -13.22 -4.29 13.96
CA ALA A 439 -14.62 -3.88 13.83
C ALA A 439 -15.44 -4.97 13.13
N THR A 440 -14.83 -5.64 12.15
CA THR A 440 -15.41 -6.76 11.41
C THR A 440 -14.27 -7.60 10.80
N PRO A 441 -14.41 -8.93 10.73
CA PRO A 441 -13.43 -9.76 10.04
C PRO A 441 -13.35 -9.42 8.54
N PHE A 442 -12.17 -9.62 7.95
CA PHE A 442 -11.95 -9.41 6.52
C PHE A 442 -12.93 -10.21 5.66
N GLY A 443 -13.08 -11.50 5.97
CA GLY A 443 -14.00 -12.39 5.26
C GLY A 443 -15.47 -11.97 5.31
N VAL A 444 -15.90 -11.27 6.36
CA VAL A 444 -17.29 -10.76 6.47
C VAL A 444 -17.49 -9.58 5.54
N TYR A 445 -16.66 -8.55 5.63
CA TYR A 445 -16.90 -7.36 4.81
C TYR A 445 -16.66 -7.62 3.32
N LEU A 446 -15.74 -8.54 2.97
CA LEU A 446 -15.52 -8.94 1.58
C LEU A 446 -16.78 -9.61 0.99
N ARG A 447 -17.39 -10.54 1.73
CA ARG A 447 -18.67 -11.19 1.37
C ARG A 447 -19.80 -10.20 1.26
N ASN A 448 -19.92 -9.27 2.21
CA ASN A 448 -20.99 -8.27 2.16
C ASN A 448 -20.79 -7.28 1.00
N SER A 449 -19.55 -6.93 0.67
CA SER A 449 -19.25 -6.13 -0.52
C SER A 449 -19.57 -6.91 -1.82
N LEU A 450 -19.24 -8.20 -1.88
CA LEU A 450 -19.63 -9.08 -2.98
C LEU A 450 -21.15 -9.11 -3.15
N ASN A 451 -21.92 -9.26 -2.08
CA ASN A 451 -23.38 -9.29 -2.15
C ASN A 451 -23.95 -8.01 -2.79
N GLN A 452 -23.39 -6.85 -2.48
CA GLN A 452 -23.79 -5.59 -3.11
C GLN A 452 -23.41 -5.56 -4.61
N LEU A 453 -22.23 -6.05 -4.97
CA LEU A 453 -21.78 -6.13 -6.36
C LEU A 453 -22.62 -7.12 -7.18
N LEU A 454 -22.97 -8.29 -6.63
CA LEU A 454 -23.89 -9.23 -7.25
C LEU A 454 -25.28 -8.60 -7.47
N ALA A 455 -25.80 -7.89 -6.47
CA ALA A 455 -27.06 -7.15 -6.60
C ALA A 455 -26.99 -6.02 -7.65
N GLY A 456 -25.79 -5.48 -7.90
CA GLY A 456 -25.50 -4.55 -9.00
C GLY A 456 -25.32 -5.19 -10.38
N GLY A 457 -25.46 -6.52 -10.49
CA GLY A 457 -25.38 -7.27 -11.75
C GLY A 457 -23.97 -7.78 -12.12
N TYR A 458 -22.96 -7.55 -11.27
CA TYR A 458 -21.61 -8.05 -11.51
C TYR A 458 -21.53 -9.55 -11.17
N GLN A 459 -20.79 -10.34 -11.95
CA GLN A 459 -20.65 -11.79 -11.76
C GLN A 459 -19.40 -12.17 -10.97
N PHE A 460 -19.02 -11.33 -10.02
CA PHE A 460 -17.82 -11.49 -9.20
C PHE A 460 -17.90 -12.68 -8.24
N THR A 461 -16.76 -13.10 -7.69
CA THR A 461 -16.70 -14.32 -6.89
C THR A 461 -15.61 -14.33 -5.82
N ILE A 462 -15.90 -15.02 -4.71
CA ILE A 462 -14.92 -15.51 -3.73
C ILE A 462 -14.75 -17.03 -3.80
N ASP A 463 -15.56 -17.72 -4.61
CA ASP A 463 -15.43 -19.16 -4.80
C ASP A 463 -14.18 -19.45 -5.62
N GLU A 464 -13.18 -20.05 -5.00
CA GLU A 464 -11.93 -20.45 -5.64
C GLU A 464 -12.11 -21.37 -6.85
N ASN A 465 -13.20 -22.12 -6.94
CA ASN A 465 -13.50 -22.95 -8.11
C ASN A 465 -13.93 -22.11 -9.31
N ARG A 466 -14.29 -20.85 -9.09
CA ARG A 466 -14.62 -19.84 -10.10
C ARG A 466 -13.53 -18.78 -10.26
N ILE A 467 -12.32 -19.01 -9.73
CA ILE A 467 -11.16 -18.12 -9.92
C ILE A 467 -10.12 -18.85 -10.76
N THR A 468 -9.88 -18.35 -11.97
CA THR A 468 -8.73 -18.73 -12.78
C THR A 468 -7.55 -17.84 -12.40
N VAL A 469 -6.39 -18.46 -12.19
CA VAL A 469 -5.14 -17.80 -11.78
C VAL A 469 -4.08 -18.07 -12.83
N TYR A 470 -3.52 -17.00 -13.38
CA TYR A 470 -2.37 -17.09 -14.28
C TYR A 470 -1.15 -16.50 -13.60
N ILE A 471 -0.01 -17.17 -13.71
CA ILE A 471 1.24 -16.75 -13.06
C ILE A 471 2.38 -16.69 -14.09
N ALA A 472 3.12 -15.59 -14.10
CA ALA A 472 4.29 -15.43 -14.96
C ALA A 472 5.53 -16.04 -14.28
N GLY A 473 6.11 -17.08 -14.89
CA GLY A 473 7.36 -17.70 -14.44
C GLY A 473 7.23 -18.58 -13.19
N LYS A 474 8.37 -19.07 -12.67
CA LYS A 474 8.43 -19.69 -11.33
C LYS A 474 8.41 -18.56 -10.30
N SER A 475 7.25 -18.34 -9.69
CA SER A 475 7.03 -17.40 -8.58
C SER A 475 7.62 -17.90 -7.26
#